data_AF-A0A931XVU9-F1
#
_entry.id   AF-A0A931XVU9-F1
#
_cell.length_a   1.000
_cell.length_b   1.000
_cell.length_c   1.000
_cell.angle_alpha   90.00
_cell.angle_beta   90.00
_cell.angle_gamma   90.00
#
_symmetry.space_group_name_H-M   'P 1'
#
loop_
_entity.id
_entity.type
_entity.pdbx_description
1 polymer ?
#
loop_
_entity_poly.entity_id
_entity_poly.type
_entity_poly.pdbx_seq_one_letter_code
_entity_poly.pdbx_strand_id
1 'polypeptide(L)' 'MSKATETAIKMLESLSEEAQERVVEGLRDLVEEVRDEERWDLLFEERKAGLMTAARRVREEVAAGKAEGMDYDKL' A
#
# COMPACT_ATOMS: atom_id res chain seq x y z
N MET A 1 -8.83 14.14 -18.44
CA MET A 1 -9.73 13.26 -17.66
C MET A 1 -9.80 11.92 -18.37
N SER A 2 -9.72 10.77 -17.68
CA SER A 2 -9.81 9.46 -18.32
C SER A 2 -11.27 9.07 -18.58
N LYS A 3 -11.52 8.12 -19.49
CA LYS A 3 -12.88 7.56 -19.72
C LYS A 3 -13.47 6.94 -18.46
N ALA A 4 -12.64 6.35 -17.60
CA ALA A 4 -13.07 5.79 -16.33
C ALA A 4 -13.53 6.89 -15.36
N THR A 5 -12.78 7.98 -15.26
CA THR A 5 -13.14 9.14 -14.42
C THR A 5 -14.43 9.80 -14.89
N GLU A 6 -14.62 9.97 -16.21
CA GLU A 6 -15.87 10.51 -16.77
C GLU A 6 -17.07 9.62 -16.44
N THR A 7 -16.89 8.29 -16.53
CA THR A 7 -17.94 7.31 -16.19
C THR A 7 -18.31 7.38 -14.70
N ALA A 8 -17.31 7.46 -13.83
CA ALA A 8 -17.53 7.58 -12.38
C ALA A 8 -18.31 8.85 -12.02
N ILE A 9 -18.00 9.99 -12.65
CA ILE A 9 -18.74 11.24 -12.46
C ILE A 9 -20.20 11.08 -12.87
N LYS A 10 -20.48 10.51 -14.06
CA LYS A 10 -21.86 10.29 -14.52
C LYS A 10 -22.64 9.34 -13.60
N MET A 11 -21.98 8.33 -13.03
CA MET A 11 -22.61 7.43 -12.05
C MET A 11 -22.98 8.19 -10.77
N LEU A 12 -22.10 9.06 -10.27
CA LEU A 12 -22.38 9.91 -9.11
C LEU A 12 -23.54 10.89 -9.39
N GLU A 13 -23.53 11.57 -10.53
CA GLU A 13 -24.58 12.51 -10.96
C GLU A 13 -25.97 11.84 -11.05
N SER A 14 -26.03 10.53 -11.28
CA SER A 14 -27.30 9.78 -11.36
C SER A 14 -27.98 9.55 -10.00
N LEU A 15 -27.28 9.83 -8.89
CA LEU A 15 -27.77 9.61 -7.53
C LEU A 15 -28.39 10.88 -6.92
N SER A 16 -29.23 10.73 -5.91
CA SER A 16 -29.67 11.86 -5.06
C SER A 16 -28.50 12.48 -4.30
N GLU A 17 -28.57 13.76 -3.96
CA GLU A 17 -27.50 14.47 -3.23
C GLU A 17 -27.04 13.73 -1.96
N GLU A 18 -27.96 13.25 -1.12
CA GLU A 18 -27.63 12.49 0.09
C GLU A 18 -26.87 11.17 -0.21
N ALA A 19 -27.15 10.55 -1.34
CA ALA A 19 -26.46 9.35 -1.78
C ALA A 19 -25.09 9.69 -2.41
N GLN A 20 -24.96 10.83 -3.08
CA GLN A 20 -23.68 11.33 -3.56
C GLN A 20 -22.72 11.59 -2.40
N GLU A 21 -23.17 12.25 -1.34
CA GLU A 21 -22.36 12.52 -0.15
C GLU A 21 -21.83 11.23 0.49
N ARG A 22 -22.71 10.24 0.68
CA ARG A 22 -22.34 8.92 1.21
C ARG A 22 -21.31 8.19 0.34
N VAL A 23 -21.44 8.27 -0.98
CA VAL A 23 -20.46 7.66 -1.90
C VAL A 23 -19.13 8.41 -1.87
N VAL A 24 -19.16 9.74 -1.78
CA VAL A 24 -17.94 10.57 -1.69
C VAL A 24 -17.15 10.25 -0.42
N GLU A 25 -17.80 9.97 0.70
CA GLU A 25 -17.14 9.52 1.93
C GLU A 25 -16.35 8.23 1.68
N GLY A 26 -16.97 7.19 1.14
CA GLY A 26 -16.27 5.94 0.83
C GLY A 26 -15.16 6.08 -0.22
N LEU A 27 -15.34 6.97 -1.20
CA LEU A 27 -14.31 7.25 -2.21
C LEU A 27 -13.07 7.93 -1.61
N ARG A 28 -13.22 8.71 -0.52
CA ARG A 28 -12.06 9.32 0.14
C ARG A 28 -11.15 8.25 0.75
N ASP A 29 -11.72 7.31 1.47
CA ASP A 29 -10.96 6.23 2.10
C ASP A 29 -10.27 5.36 1.04
N LEU A 30 -10.98 5.03 -0.04
CA LEU A 30 -10.41 4.27 -1.16
C LEU A 30 -9.25 5.01 -1.84
N VAL A 31 -9.36 6.33 -2.03
CA VAL A 31 -8.30 7.13 -2.66
C VAL A 31 -7.05 7.16 -1.77
N GLU A 32 -7.21 7.28 -0.45
CA GLU A 32 -6.08 7.24 0.46
C GLU A 32 -5.42 5.86 0.49
N GLU A 33 -6.19 4.76 0.51
CA GLU A 33 -5.65 3.41 0.41
C GLU A 33 -4.81 3.21 -0.87
N VAL A 34 -5.34 3.65 -2.02
CA VAL A 34 -4.61 3.56 -3.30
C VAL A 34 -3.34 4.42 -3.28
N ARG A 35 -3.40 5.63 -2.73
CA ARG A 35 -2.22 6.50 -2.59
C ARG A 35 -1.17 5.89 -1.68
N ASP A 36 -1.57 5.19 -0.64
CA ASP A 36 -0.66 4.52 0.30
C ASP A 36 0.06 3.37 -0.39
N GLU A 37 -0.68 2.56 -1.16
CA GLU A 37 -0.11 1.46 -1.95
C GLU A 37 0.85 2.00 -3.04
N GLU A 38 0.47 3.04 -3.78
CA GLU A 38 1.35 3.67 -4.77
C GLU A 38 2.66 4.18 -4.14
N ARG A 39 2.58 4.78 -2.94
CA ARG A 39 3.78 5.20 -2.20
C ARG A 39 4.61 4.01 -1.76
N TRP A 40 3.97 2.94 -1.29
CA TRP A 40 4.65 1.73 -0.87
C TRP A 40 5.42 1.09 -2.03
N ASP A 41 4.78 0.93 -3.19
CA ASP A 41 5.40 0.37 -4.39
C ASP A 41 6.62 1.17 -4.84
N LEU A 42 6.50 2.51 -4.87
CA LEU A 42 7.62 3.39 -5.23
C LEU A 42 8.80 3.25 -4.27
N LEU A 43 8.52 3.29 -2.95
CA LEU A 43 9.56 3.15 -1.93
C LEU A 43 10.21 1.76 -1.96
N PHE A 44 9.41 0.72 -2.17
CA PHE A 44 9.90 -0.64 -2.28
C PHE A 44 10.79 -0.79 -3.51
N GLU A 45 10.36 -0.33 -4.68
CA GLU A 45 11.16 -0.38 -5.91
C GLU A 45 12.48 0.38 -5.80
N GLU A 46 12.48 1.53 -5.13
CA GLU A 46 13.71 2.31 -4.86
C GLU A 46 14.67 1.55 -3.92
N ARG A 47 14.15 0.86 -2.90
CA ARG A 47 14.95 0.30 -1.80
C ARG A 47 15.17 -1.20 -1.85
N LYS A 48 14.51 -1.94 -2.75
CA LYS A 48 14.53 -3.41 -2.80
C LYS A 48 15.92 -4.01 -2.88
N ALA A 49 16.85 -3.39 -3.62
CA ALA A 49 18.21 -3.92 -3.74
C ALA A 49 18.96 -3.90 -2.40
N GLY A 50 18.76 -2.83 -1.60
CA GLY A 50 19.31 -2.73 -0.26
C GLY A 50 18.70 -3.75 0.69
N LEU A 51 17.37 -3.91 0.64
CA LEU A 51 16.64 -4.91 1.41
C LEU A 51 17.11 -6.33 1.08
N MET A 52 17.31 -6.65 -0.21
CA MET A 52 17.82 -7.96 -0.64
C MET A 52 19.23 -8.22 -0.11
N THR A 53 20.09 -7.20 -0.13
CA THR A 53 21.47 -7.30 0.39
C THR A 53 21.47 -7.53 1.89
N ALA A 54 20.67 -6.76 2.65
CA ALA A 54 20.51 -6.94 4.08
C ALA A 54 19.97 -8.34 4.42
N ALA A 55 18.93 -8.79 3.72
CA ALA A 55 18.34 -10.11 3.91
C ALA A 55 19.34 -11.24 3.63
N ARG A 56 20.18 -11.10 2.59
CA ARG A 56 21.24 -12.06 2.31
C ARG A 56 22.25 -12.13 3.45
N ARG A 57 22.72 -10.97 3.93
CA ARG A 57 23.67 -10.90 5.04
C ARG A 57 23.11 -11.56 6.31
N VAL A 58 21.86 -11.27 6.66
CA VAL A 58 21.23 -11.89 7.84
C VAL A 58 21.17 -13.41 7.69
N ARG A 59 20.85 -13.94 6.50
CA ARG A 59 20.88 -15.39 6.26
C ARG A 59 22.28 -16.00 6.47
N GLU A 60 23.32 -15.31 6.03
CA GLU A 60 24.72 -15.73 6.25
C GLU A 60 25.10 -15.70 7.74
N GLU A 61 24.66 -14.67 8.48
CA GLU A 61 24.87 -14.54 9.93
C GLU A 61 24.14 -15.64 10.71
N VAL A 62 22.89 -15.96 10.34
CA VAL A 62 22.13 -17.07 10.93
C VAL A 62 22.81 -18.41 10.66
N ALA A 63 23.26 -18.67 9.42
CA ALA A 63 23.99 -19.90 9.09
C ALA A 63 25.31 -20.03 9.85
N ALA A 64 25.95 -18.91 10.18
CA ALA A 64 27.14 -18.85 11.02
C ALA A 64 26.85 -18.89 12.53
N GLY A 65 25.58 -19.01 12.94
CA GLY A 65 25.15 -19.00 14.35
C GLY A 65 25.32 -17.66 15.06
N LYS A 66 25.43 -16.56 14.31
CA LYS A 66 25.64 -15.20 14.84
C LYS A 66 24.34 -14.43 15.05
N ALA A 67 23.24 -14.91 14.49
CA ALA A 67 21.92 -14.33 14.60
C ALA A 67 20.87 -15.45 14.69
N GLU A 68 19.75 -15.15 15.32
CA GLU A 68 18.57 -16.02 15.37
C GLU A 68 17.32 -15.23 14.94
N GLY A 69 16.24 -15.94 14.63
CA GLY A 69 14.97 -15.31 14.27
C GLY A 69 14.43 -14.47 15.42
N MET A 70 13.72 -13.39 15.09
CA MET A 70 13.07 -12.55 16.10
C MET A 70 12.03 -13.36 16.86
N ASP A 71 12.15 -13.39 18.19
CA ASP A 71 11.20 -14.05 19.08
C ASP A 71 10.09 -13.06 19.45
N TYR A 72 8.92 -13.23 18.83
CA TYR A 72 7.80 -12.31 19.01
C TYR A 72 7.13 -12.42 20.38
N ASP A 73 7.33 -13.53 21.11
CA ASP A 73 6.77 -13.71 22.46
C ASP A 73 7.58 -12.97 23.53
N LYS A 74 8.76 -12.46 23.17
CA LYS A 74 9.66 -11.67 24.04
C LYS A 74 9.63 -10.16 23.78
N LEU A 75 8.69 -9.70 22.94
CA LEU A 75 8.49 -8.29 22.62
C LEU A 75 7.60 -7.56 23.63
#